data_AF-K9KE72-F1
#
_entry.id   AF-K9KE72-F1
#
_cell.length_a   1.000
_cell.length_b   1.000
_cell.length_c   1.000
_cell.angle_alpha   90.00
_cell.angle_beta   90.00
_cell.angle_gamma   90.00
#
_symmetry.space_group_name_H-M   'P 1'
#
loop_
_entity.id
_entity.type
_entity.pdbx_description
1 polymer ?
#
loop_
_entity_poly.entity_id
_entity_poly.type
_entity_poly.pdbx_seq_one_letter_code
_entity_poly.pdbx_strand_id
1 'polypeptide(L)'
;DASVMSFTAGSYSSYVQVRGSVPLYWSQDISTMMPKPPITLDQADPFAHVAALHFDQMLQRFGSPIIILNLVKEREKRKHERILSEELVAAVMYLNQFLPPEHTIIYIPWDMAKYTKSKLCNVLDRLNVIAESVVKKTGFFVNRPDSYCSILRPDEK
;
A
#
# COMPACT_ATOMS: atom_id res chain seq x y z
N ASP A 1 27.84 -4.11 12.11
CA ASP A 1 28.33 -5.07 11.10
C ASP A 1 29.20 -6.14 11.72
N ALA A 2 28.59 -7.26 12.10
CA ALA A 2 29.27 -8.54 12.26
C ALA A 2 28.22 -9.63 12.07
N SER A 3 28.25 -10.21 10.89
CA SER A 3 27.54 -11.41 10.49
C SER A 3 27.72 -12.51 11.54
N VAL A 4 26.63 -13.22 11.86
CA VAL A 4 26.71 -14.50 12.56
C VAL A 4 27.52 -15.44 11.67
N MET A 5 28.78 -15.68 12.05
CA MET A 5 29.74 -16.53 11.35
C MET A 5 29.46 -18.01 11.62
N SER A 6 28.26 -18.48 11.25
CA SER A 6 27.97 -19.91 11.28
C SER A 6 27.84 -20.42 9.85
N PHE A 7 28.81 -21.25 9.44
CA PHE A 7 28.89 -21.85 8.11
C PHE A 7 27.69 -22.76 7.79
N THR A 8 26.89 -23.13 8.79
CA THR A 8 25.73 -24.04 8.68
C THR A 8 24.38 -23.33 8.73
N ALA A 9 24.35 -22.01 8.91
CA ALA A 9 23.13 -21.28 9.24
C ALA A 9 22.94 -20.03 8.35
N GLY A 10 22.25 -20.21 7.22
CA GLY A 10 21.81 -19.09 6.36
C GLY A 10 20.57 -18.38 6.91
N SER A 11 20.57 -17.06 6.88
CA SER A 11 19.39 -16.23 7.18
C SER A 11 18.67 -15.88 5.89
N TYR A 12 17.35 -16.05 5.88
CA TYR A 12 16.49 -15.74 4.74
C TYR A 12 15.45 -14.73 5.17
N SER A 13 15.26 -13.71 4.34
CA SER A 13 14.21 -12.71 4.49
C SER A 13 13.38 -12.59 3.22
N SER A 14 12.12 -12.21 3.36
CA SER A 14 11.26 -11.89 2.22
C SER A 14 10.26 -10.80 2.56
N TYR A 15 10.00 -9.94 1.60
CA TYR A 15 8.99 -8.89 1.69
C TYR A 15 8.13 -8.93 0.43
N VAL A 16 6.82 -8.88 0.60
CA VAL A 16 5.85 -9.07 -0.49
C VAL A 16 5.12 -7.77 -0.76
N GLN A 17 5.01 -7.40 -2.03
CA GLN A 17 4.19 -6.30 -2.50
C GLN A 17 3.19 -6.81 -3.53
N VAL A 18 1.97 -6.29 -3.47
CA VAL A 18 0.89 -6.66 -4.40
C VAL A 18 0.54 -5.47 -5.27
N ARG A 19 0.27 -5.73 -6.56
CA ARG A 19 -0.24 -4.73 -7.51
C ARG A 19 -1.51 -5.29 -8.14
N GLY A 20 -2.58 -4.49 -8.14
CA GLY A 20 -3.87 -4.86 -8.70
C GLY A 20 -4.61 -3.67 -9.29
N SER A 21 -5.77 -3.97 -9.89
CA SER A 21 -6.75 -2.96 -10.29
C SER A 21 -7.39 -2.32 -9.06
N VAL A 22 -7.97 -1.12 -9.22
CA VAL A 22 -8.82 -0.52 -8.19
C VAL A 22 -10.08 -1.38 -8.02
N PRO A 23 -10.42 -1.84 -6.80
CA PRO A 23 -11.51 -2.79 -6.56
C PRO A 23 -12.89 -2.10 -6.60
N LEU A 24 -13.26 -1.60 -7.76
CA LEU A 24 -14.53 -0.93 -8.06
C LEU A 24 -15.15 -1.50 -9.34
N TYR A 25 -16.44 -1.31 -9.55
CA TYR A 25 -17.08 -1.55 -10.84
C TYR A 25 -16.77 -0.40 -11.79
N TRP A 26 -15.72 -0.56 -12.58
CA TRP A 26 -15.34 0.40 -13.60
C TRP A 26 -14.93 -0.29 -14.89
N SER A 27 -15.15 0.41 -15.99
CA SER A 27 -14.78 -0.07 -17.32
C SER A 27 -14.18 1.04 -18.17
N GLN A 28 -13.60 0.61 -19.29
CA GLN A 28 -13.11 1.44 -20.37
C GLN A 28 -13.62 0.87 -21.67
N ASP A 29 -14.26 1.70 -22.49
CA ASP A 29 -14.69 1.27 -23.82
C ASP A 29 -13.50 1.19 -24.79
N ILE A 30 -12.96 -0.01 -24.93
CA ILE A 30 -11.85 -0.33 -25.83
C ILE A 30 -12.26 -0.48 -27.30
N SER A 31 -13.56 -0.40 -27.63
CA SER A 31 -14.03 -0.50 -29.02
C SER A 31 -13.67 0.72 -29.87
N THR A 32 -13.44 1.86 -29.21
CA THR A 32 -13.02 3.10 -29.86
C THR A 32 -11.51 3.13 -30.05
N MET A 33 -11.04 3.52 -31.24
CA MET A 33 -9.61 3.70 -31.54
C MET A 33 -9.08 5.00 -30.90
N MET A 34 -9.38 5.22 -29.61
CA MET A 34 -8.93 6.37 -28.84
C MET A 34 -7.67 6.01 -28.04
N PRO A 35 -6.62 6.85 -28.02
CA PRO A 35 -5.38 6.56 -27.31
C PRO A 35 -5.52 6.37 -25.79
N LYS A 36 -6.58 6.94 -25.18
CA LYS A 36 -6.89 6.78 -23.76
C LYS A 36 -8.41 6.77 -23.54
N PRO A 37 -9.06 5.59 -23.62
CA PRO A 37 -10.50 5.47 -23.47
C PRO A 37 -10.97 6.01 -22.12
N PRO A 38 -12.08 6.78 -22.07
CA PRO A 38 -12.60 7.32 -20.82
C PRO A 38 -12.93 6.19 -19.84
N ILE A 39 -12.70 6.46 -18.55
CA ILE A 39 -13.06 5.55 -17.46
C ILE A 39 -14.48 5.87 -17.01
N THR A 40 -15.34 4.86 -16.95
CA THR A 40 -16.70 4.95 -16.44
C THR A 40 -16.87 4.09 -15.19
N LEU A 41 -17.64 4.59 -14.23
CA LEU A 41 -18.13 3.80 -13.10
C LEU A 41 -19.44 3.17 -13.53
N ASP A 42 -19.48 1.84 -13.61
CA ASP A 42 -20.58 1.14 -14.27
C ASP A 42 -21.76 0.90 -13.31
N GLN A 43 -21.46 0.79 -12.02
CA GLN A 43 -22.45 0.47 -10.99
C GLN A 43 -22.15 1.25 -9.70
N ALA A 44 -23.20 1.84 -9.12
CA ALA A 44 -23.11 2.44 -7.79
C ALA A 44 -23.02 1.34 -6.71
N ASP A 45 -22.06 1.48 -5.80
CA ASP A 45 -21.86 0.59 -4.65
C ASP A 45 -21.84 1.40 -3.34
N PRO A 46 -23.01 1.81 -2.81
CA PRO A 46 -23.10 2.73 -1.66
C PRO A 46 -22.50 2.17 -0.37
N PHE A 47 -22.35 0.85 -0.27
CA PHE A 47 -21.84 0.16 0.91
C PHE A 47 -20.46 -0.45 0.67
N ALA A 48 -19.78 -0.07 -0.42
CA ALA A 48 -18.45 -0.53 -0.80
C ALA A 48 -18.31 -2.08 -0.74
N HIS A 49 -19.35 -2.81 -1.12
CA HIS A 49 -19.41 -4.27 -1.02
C HIS A 49 -18.29 -4.96 -1.81
N VAL A 50 -17.99 -4.49 -3.02
CA VAL A 50 -16.92 -5.10 -3.84
C VAL A 50 -15.55 -4.86 -3.23
N ALA A 51 -15.30 -3.63 -2.79
CA ALA A 51 -14.07 -3.27 -2.11
C ALA A 51 -13.93 -4.07 -0.81
N ALA A 52 -15.01 -4.27 -0.06
CA ALA A 52 -15.04 -5.08 1.15
C ALA A 52 -14.61 -6.52 0.87
N LEU A 53 -15.22 -7.17 -0.12
CA LEU A 53 -14.87 -8.54 -0.50
C LEU A 53 -13.41 -8.66 -0.95
N HIS A 54 -12.93 -7.68 -1.72
CA HIS A 54 -11.55 -7.63 -2.14
C HIS A 54 -10.58 -7.49 -0.95
N PHE A 55 -10.85 -6.57 -0.03
CA PHE A 55 -9.98 -6.36 1.13
C PHE A 55 -10.07 -7.50 2.15
N ASP A 56 -11.22 -8.16 2.29
CA ASP A 56 -11.35 -9.38 3.10
C ASP A 56 -10.42 -10.49 2.57
N GLN A 57 -10.43 -10.75 1.26
CA GLN A 57 -9.50 -11.70 0.64
C GLN A 57 -8.03 -11.31 0.82
N MET A 58 -7.72 -10.01 0.72
CA MET A 58 -6.36 -9.52 0.95
C MET A 58 -5.93 -9.69 2.41
N LEU A 59 -6.80 -9.40 3.38
CA LEU A 59 -6.54 -9.60 4.81
C LEU A 59 -6.32 -11.07 5.13
N GLN A 60 -7.14 -11.97 4.56
CA GLN A 60 -6.99 -13.42 4.75
C GLN A 60 -5.65 -13.94 4.23
N ARG A 61 -5.15 -13.39 3.11
CA ARG A 61 -3.93 -13.88 2.45
C ARG A 61 -2.65 -13.21 2.93
N PHE A 62 -2.69 -11.92 3.24
CA PHE A 62 -1.51 -11.10 3.52
C PHE A 62 -1.50 -10.50 4.93
N GLY A 63 -2.59 -10.63 5.68
CA GLY A 63 -2.71 -10.07 7.01
C GLY A 63 -2.96 -8.56 7.01
N SER A 64 -2.77 -7.96 8.18
CA SER A 64 -3.03 -6.55 8.46
C SER A 64 -1.74 -5.82 8.87
N PRO A 65 -1.63 -4.50 8.62
CA PRO A 65 -2.58 -3.64 7.91
C PRO A 65 -2.42 -3.70 6.39
N ILE A 66 -3.53 -3.44 5.67
CA ILE A 66 -3.47 -3.20 4.22
C ILE A 66 -3.09 -1.74 4.00
N ILE A 67 -2.03 -1.52 3.23
CA ILE A 67 -1.56 -0.17 2.87
C ILE A 67 -1.62 0.01 1.36
N ILE A 68 -2.47 0.92 0.90
CA ILE A 68 -2.68 1.26 -0.50
C ILE A 68 -1.81 2.46 -0.83
N LEU A 69 -0.83 2.27 -1.72
CA LEU A 69 -0.07 3.37 -2.31
C LEU A 69 -0.64 3.70 -3.68
N ASN A 70 -1.36 4.82 -3.79
CA ASN A 70 -1.94 5.26 -5.06
C ASN A 70 -1.06 6.35 -5.71
N LEU A 71 -0.59 6.08 -6.92
CA LEU A 71 0.30 6.97 -7.69
C LEU A 71 -0.44 7.88 -8.69
N VAL A 72 -1.77 7.83 -8.72
CA VAL A 72 -2.59 8.66 -9.61
C VAL A 72 -2.30 10.14 -9.37
N LYS A 73 -2.22 10.91 -10.46
CA LYS A 73 -1.96 12.35 -10.41
C LYS A 73 -3.09 13.08 -9.70
N GLU A 74 -2.73 13.98 -8.81
CA GLU A 74 -3.70 14.77 -8.04
C GLU A 74 -4.32 15.86 -8.94
N ARG A 75 -3.50 16.44 -9.83
CA ARG A 75 -3.90 17.48 -10.79
C ARG A 75 -3.90 16.95 -12.21
N GLU A 76 -5.10 16.64 -12.70
CA GLU A 76 -5.33 16.30 -14.10
C GLU A 76 -6.07 17.46 -14.80
N LYS A 77 -5.75 17.74 -16.06
CA LYS A 77 -6.50 18.73 -16.86
C LYS A 77 -7.94 18.29 -17.14
N ARG A 78 -8.15 16.97 -17.25
CA ARG A 78 -9.45 16.31 -17.37
C ARG A 78 -9.44 15.17 -16.36
N LYS A 79 -10.50 15.04 -15.55
CA LYS A 79 -10.65 13.94 -14.60
C LYS A 79 -10.71 12.63 -15.38
N HIS A 80 -9.66 11.83 -15.32
CA HIS A 80 -9.59 10.56 -16.01
C HIS A 80 -9.39 9.43 -15.00
N GLU A 81 -8.22 9.37 -14.35
CA GLU A 81 -7.95 8.35 -13.33
C GLU A 81 -8.36 8.81 -11.93
N ARG A 82 -8.45 10.14 -11.74
CA ARG A 82 -8.84 10.72 -10.46
C ARG A 82 -10.22 10.28 -9.98
N ILE A 83 -11.15 9.94 -10.88
CA ILE A 83 -12.48 9.43 -10.50
C ILE A 83 -12.37 8.15 -9.68
N LEU A 84 -11.49 7.23 -10.06
CA LEU A 84 -11.26 5.97 -9.33
C LEU A 84 -10.63 6.22 -7.96
N SER A 85 -9.74 7.19 -7.88
CA SER A 85 -9.12 7.60 -6.61
C SER A 85 -10.14 8.20 -5.64
N GLU A 86 -11.05 9.05 -6.13
CA GLU A 86 -12.12 9.66 -5.33
C GLU A 86 -13.07 8.58 -4.76
N GLU A 87 -13.51 7.64 -5.60
CA GLU A 87 -14.37 6.53 -5.17
C GLU A 87 -13.67 5.54 -4.23
N LEU A 88 -12.41 5.19 -4.51
CA LEU A 88 -11.66 4.27 -3.64
C LEU A 88 -11.43 4.86 -2.25
N VAL A 89 -11.18 6.17 -2.16
CA VAL A 89 -11.06 6.86 -0.87
C VAL A 89 -12.38 6.81 -0.11
N ALA A 90 -13.51 7.07 -0.77
CA ALA A 90 -14.82 6.97 -0.14
C ALA A 90 -15.12 5.54 0.37
N ALA A 91 -14.82 4.52 -0.44
CA ALA A 91 -14.95 3.12 -0.06
C ALA A 91 -14.07 2.77 1.16
N VAL A 92 -12.80 3.14 1.15
CA VAL A 92 -11.87 2.90 2.27
C VAL A 92 -12.33 3.61 3.54
N MET A 93 -12.78 4.87 3.44
CA MET A 93 -13.33 5.61 4.58
C MET A 93 -14.57 4.95 5.15
N TYR A 94 -15.45 4.42 4.30
CA TYR A 94 -16.64 3.69 4.74
C TYR A 94 -16.25 2.40 5.48
N LEU A 95 -15.39 1.57 4.89
CA LEU A 95 -14.98 0.28 5.47
C LEU A 95 -14.23 0.45 6.80
N ASN A 96 -13.41 1.49 6.93
CA ASN A 96 -12.68 1.78 8.17
C ASN A 96 -13.59 2.12 9.37
N GLN A 97 -14.89 2.36 9.17
CA GLN A 97 -15.85 2.51 10.28
C GLN A 97 -16.09 1.20 11.04
N PHE A 98 -15.84 0.06 10.38
CA PHE A 98 -16.10 -1.28 10.92
C PHE A 98 -14.81 -2.00 11.36
N LEU A 99 -13.65 -1.49 10.96
CA LEU A 99 -12.35 -2.09 11.29
C LEU A 99 -11.81 -1.51 12.61
N PRO A 100 -11.20 -2.35 13.48
CA PRO A 100 -10.45 -1.85 14.62
C PRO A 100 -9.34 -0.86 14.19
N PRO A 101 -8.98 0.14 15.01
CA PRO A 101 -8.01 1.16 14.66
C PRO A 101 -6.66 0.61 14.17
N GLU A 102 -6.23 -0.52 14.75
CA GLU A 102 -4.99 -1.23 14.42
C GLU A 102 -5.02 -1.95 13.06
N HIS A 103 -6.22 -2.25 12.55
CA HIS A 103 -6.46 -3.00 11.31
C HIS A 103 -7.02 -2.13 10.19
N THR A 104 -7.01 -0.80 10.37
CA THR A 104 -7.49 0.14 9.36
C THR A 104 -6.72 0.01 8.06
N ILE A 105 -7.45 0.12 6.95
CA ILE A 105 -6.88 0.22 5.62
C ILE A 105 -6.30 1.61 5.46
N ILE A 106 -5.00 1.68 5.20
CA ILE A 106 -4.26 2.95 5.09
C ILE A 106 -4.14 3.32 3.63
N TYR A 107 -4.71 4.47 3.25
CA TYR A 107 -4.60 5.00 1.88
C TYR A 107 -3.59 6.13 1.81
N ILE A 108 -2.57 5.98 0.96
CA ILE A 108 -1.48 6.95 0.75
C ILE A 108 -1.54 7.44 -0.71
N PRO A 109 -2.10 8.63 -0.98
CA PRO A 109 -1.99 9.25 -2.29
C PRO A 109 -0.60 9.87 -2.47
N TRP A 110 0.07 9.54 -3.56
CA TRP A 110 1.38 10.09 -3.89
C TRP A 110 1.52 10.38 -5.39
N ASP A 111 1.30 11.64 -5.76
CA ASP A 111 1.51 12.13 -7.14
C ASP A 111 3.00 12.20 -7.47
N MET A 112 3.56 11.08 -7.93
CA MET A 112 4.97 10.97 -8.30
C MET A 112 5.39 12.02 -9.35
N ALA A 113 4.51 12.33 -10.31
CA ALA A 113 4.82 13.24 -11.42
C ALA A 113 5.02 14.70 -10.96
N LYS A 114 4.39 15.09 -9.85
CA LYS A 114 4.64 16.39 -9.19
C LYS A 114 6.05 16.46 -8.60
N TYR A 115 6.52 15.37 -7.99
CA TYR A 115 7.83 15.30 -7.36
C TYR A 115 8.96 15.23 -8.39
N THR A 116 8.79 14.52 -9.51
CA THR A 116 9.82 14.45 -10.58
C THR A 116 10.11 15.83 -11.20
N LYS A 117 9.13 16.74 -11.20
CA LYS A 117 9.27 18.08 -11.81
C LYS A 117 9.77 19.15 -10.84
N SER A 118 9.83 18.85 -9.54
CA SER A 118 10.30 19.79 -8.53
C SER A 118 11.83 19.76 -8.47
N LYS A 119 12.48 20.93 -8.57
CA LYS A 119 13.93 21.05 -8.37
C LYS A 119 14.36 20.85 -6.91
N LEU A 120 13.41 20.89 -5.97
CA LEU A 120 13.67 20.93 -4.52
C LEU A 120 13.36 19.62 -3.80
N CYS A 121 12.80 18.62 -4.49
CA CYS A 121 12.39 17.37 -3.85
C CYS A 121 12.81 16.17 -4.68
N ASN A 122 13.57 15.25 -4.09
CA ASN A 122 13.88 13.97 -4.70
C ASN A 122 12.70 13.01 -4.49
N VAL A 123 12.24 12.39 -5.58
CA VAL A 123 11.20 11.36 -5.58
C VAL A 123 11.59 10.19 -4.67
N LEU A 124 12.88 9.81 -4.68
CA LEU A 124 13.40 8.70 -3.89
C LEU A 124 13.39 9.00 -2.39
N ASP A 125 13.70 10.22 -1.98
CA ASP A 125 13.70 10.59 -0.56
C ASP A 125 12.30 10.48 0.03
N ARG A 126 11.28 10.97 -0.69
CA ARG A 126 9.90 10.84 -0.24
C ARG A 126 9.44 9.39 -0.24
N LEU A 127 9.83 8.61 -1.25
CA LEU A 127 9.51 7.19 -1.31
C LEU A 127 10.16 6.41 -0.17
N ASN A 128 11.40 6.75 0.20
CA ASN A 128 12.10 6.14 1.33
C ASN A 128 11.37 6.39 2.65
N VAL A 129 10.87 7.61 2.88
CA VAL A 129 10.06 7.92 4.08
C VAL A 129 8.77 7.09 4.11
N ILE A 130 8.09 6.93 2.98
CA ILE A 130 6.89 6.10 2.87
C ILE A 130 7.26 4.63 3.13
N ALA A 131 8.31 4.13 2.47
CA ALA A 131 8.77 2.74 2.58
C ALA A 131 9.17 2.40 4.01
N GLU A 132 9.92 3.28 4.70
CA GLU A 132 10.31 3.06 6.10
C GLU A 132 9.08 2.96 7.01
N SER A 133 8.08 3.84 6.82
CA SER A 133 6.83 3.79 7.59
C SER A 133 6.04 2.51 7.31
N VAL A 134 5.96 2.08 6.04
CA VAL A 134 5.24 0.87 5.62
C VAL A 134 5.91 -0.39 6.16
N VAL A 135 7.22 -0.52 6.02
CA VAL A 135 7.98 -1.69 6.48
C VAL A 135 7.91 -1.80 8.00
N LYS A 136 7.95 -0.68 8.75
CA LYS A 136 7.76 -0.69 10.21
C LYS A 136 6.39 -1.19 10.64
N LYS A 137 5.34 -0.93 9.83
CA LYS A 137 3.96 -1.34 10.13
C LYS A 137 3.65 -2.78 9.72
N THR A 138 4.18 -3.21 8.59
CA THR A 138 3.87 -4.52 7.98
C THR A 138 4.88 -5.60 8.35
N GLY A 139 6.11 -5.20 8.70
CA GLY A 139 7.23 -6.11 8.90
C GLY A 139 7.65 -6.79 7.59
N PHE A 140 8.54 -7.77 7.73
CA PHE A 140 8.93 -8.66 6.65
C PHE A 140 9.25 -10.03 7.26
N PHE A 141 9.14 -11.08 6.46
CA PHE A 141 9.44 -12.42 6.92
C PHE A 141 10.95 -12.54 7.15
N VAL A 142 11.33 -13.16 8.26
CA VAL A 142 12.70 -13.60 8.56
C VAL A 142 12.60 -15.00 9.15
N ASN A 143 13.34 -15.97 8.60
CA ASN A 143 13.30 -17.35 9.06
C ASN A 143 13.98 -17.57 10.42
N ARG A 144 14.80 -16.62 10.85
CA ARG A 144 15.43 -16.52 12.15
C ARG A 144 15.30 -15.08 12.66
N PRO A 145 14.15 -14.70 13.26
CA PRO A 145 14.14 -13.47 14.03
C PRO A 145 15.16 -13.64 15.15
N ASP A 146 16.17 -12.78 15.23
CA ASP A 146 17.07 -12.77 16.37
C ASP A 146 16.21 -12.76 17.63
N SER A 147 16.38 -13.75 18.51
CA SER A 147 15.75 -13.71 19.82
C SER A 147 16.17 -12.41 20.47
N TYR A 148 15.23 -11.49 20.69
CA TYR A 148 15.44 -10.26 21.47
C TYR A 148 15.91 -10.67 22.87
N CYS A 149 17.21 -10.91 23.03
CA CYS A 149 17.87 -11.18 24.29
C CYS A 149 19.25 -10.54 24.22
N SER A 150 19.26 -9.24 24.41
CA SER A 150 20.42 -8.50 24.89
C SER A 150 19.97 -7.17 25.51
N ILE A 151 18.96 -7.24 26.39
CA ILE A 151 19.08 -6.47 27.63
C ILE A 151 20.25 -7.14 28.35
N LEU A 152 21.43 -6.53 28.28
CA LEU A 152 22.42 -6.76 29.33
C LEU A 152 21.68 -6.45 30.62
N ARG A 153 21.44 -7.47 31.47
CA ARG A 153 21.13 -7.17 32.85
C ARG A 153 22.23 -6.21 33.31
N PRO A 154 21.90 -5.03 33.86
CA PRO A 154 22.89 -4.28 34.59
C PRO A 154 23.16 -5.11 35.85
N ASP A 155 24.01 -6.12 35.75
CA ASP A 155 24.46 -6.88 36.90
C ASP A 155 25.38 -5.95 37.69
N GLU A 156 24.75 -5.32 38.68
CA GLU A 156 25.15 -5.40 40.09
C GLU A 156 26.65 -5.59 40.36
N LYS A 157 27.41 -4.49 40.42
CA LYS A 157 28.15 -4.00 41.62
C LYS A 157 29.00 -2.78 41.30
#